data_AF-T1AAA3-F1
#
_entry.id   AF-T1AAA3-F1
#
_cell.length_a   1.000
_cell.length_b   1.000
_cell.length_c   1.000
_cell.angle_alpha   90.00
_cell.angle_beta   90.00
_cell.angle_gamma   90.00
#
_symmetry.space_group_name_H-M   'P 1'
#
loop_
_entity.id
_entity.type
_entity.pdbx_description
1 polymer ?
#
loop_
_entity_poly.entity_id
_entity_poly.type
_entity_poly.pdbx_seq_one_letter_code
_entity_poly.pdbx_strand_id
1 'polypeptide(L)'
;MADVASETLYGSRRQQIMASGHASCHDSPPPFHAQFVEIAVDCETGQIRVERSVNVIELGRAINPQLASGQVEGAIAMGLGFALSEELLLDEHGQVRNPAFVDYKVFSCLDMPAMTTILVEDHEPTGPFGAKS
;
A
#
# COMPACT_ATOMS: atom_id res chain seq x y z
N MET A 1 31.43 -12.78 12.85
CA MET A 1 31.00 -11.64 13.72
C MET A 1 31.42 -11.82 15.18
N ALA A 2 31.31 -13.03 15.77
CA ALA A 2 31.72 -13.27 17.16
C ALA A 2 33.19 -12.92 17.44
N ASP A 3 34.12 -13.33 16.57
CA ASP A 3 35.56 -13.04 16.76
C ASP A 3 35.88 -11.54 16.69
N VAL A 4 35.21 -10.81 15.79
CA VAL A 4 35.37 -9.35 15.64
C VAL A 4 34.84 -8.61 16.87
N ALA A 5 33.69 -9.05 17.40
CA ALA A 5 33.13 -8.51 18.64
C ALA A 5 34.03 -8.82 19.85
N SER A 6 34.60 -10.02 19.91
CA SER A 6 35.52 -10.43 20.98
C SER A 6 36.81 -9.61 20.97
N GLU A 7 37.42 -9.40 19.81
CA GLU A 7 38.67 -8.64 19.70
C GLU A 7 38.46 -7.13 19.99
N THR A 8 37.32 -6.56 19.62
CA THR A 8 37.02 -5.14 19.86
C THR A 8 36.66 -4.82 21.32
N LEU A 9 36.01 -5.75 22.02
CA LEU A 9 35.61 -5.56 23.42
C LEU A 9 36.68 -6.04 24.42
N TYR A 10 37.33 -7.18 24.14
CA TYR A 10 38.22 -7.85 25.09
C TYR A 10 39.67 -7.98 24.61
N GLY A 11 39.93 -7.75 23.32
CA GLY A 11 41.26 -7.82 22.73
C GLY A 11 42.17 -6.65 23.09
N SER A 12 43.37 -6.68 22.52
CA SER A 12 44.42 -5.69 22.79
C SER A 12 44.17 -4.34 22.08
N ARG A 13 43.39 -4.34 21.00
CA ARG A 13 42.95 -3.14 20.26
C ARG A 13 41.47 -2.85 20.50
N ARG A 14 41.17 -2.27 21.66
CA ARG A 14 39.81 -1.84 22.01
C ARG A 14 39.46 -0.54 21.27
N GLN A 15 38.76 -0.68 20.16
CA GLN A 15 38.26 0.44 19.37
C GLN A 15 36.79 0.21 19.03
N GLN A 16 35.99 1.28 19.11
CA GLN A 16 34.60 1.23 18.73
C GLN A 16 34.50 1.16 17.20
N ILE A 17 33.94 0.07 16.68
CA ILE A 17 33.60 -0.01 15.25
C ILE A 17 32.27 0.70 15.05
N MET A 18 32.31 1.83 14.37
CA MET A 18 31.12 2.57 13.94
C MET A 18 31.12 2.63 12.42
N ALA A 19 29.94 2.46 11.83
CA ALA A 19 29.72 2.68 10.40
C ALA A 19 28.43 3.49 10.23
N SER A 20 28.42 4.37 9.24
CA SER A 20 27.23 5.04 8.74
C SER A 20 27.14 4.85 7.24
N GLY A 21 25.91 4.83 6.72
CA GLY A 21 25.65 4.72 5.29
C GLY A 21 24.53 5.68 4.90
N HIS A 22 24.64 6.23 3.70
CA HIS A 22 23.60 7.02 3.07
C HIS A 22 23.37 6.46 1.67
N ALA A 23 22.10 6.38 1.27
CA ALA A 23 21.72 6.00 -0.08
C ALA A 23 20.64 6.96 -0.57
N SER A 24 20.82 7.46 -1.78
CA SER A 24 19.83 8.23 -2.52
C SER A 24 19.58 7.52 -3.85
N CYS A 25 18.33 7.20 -4.16
CA CYS A 25 17.97 6.76 -5.50
C CYS A 25 17.80 8.00 -6.38
N HIS A 26 18.54 8.06 -7.48
CA HIS A 26 18.39 9.11 -8.50
C HIS A 26 17.30 8.75 -9.53
N ASP A 27 16.91 7.48 -9.56
CA ASP A 27 15.87 6.94 -10.40
C ASP A 27 14.66 6.53 -9.55
N SER A 28 13.46 6.76 -10.07
CA SER A 28 12.20 6.32 -9.46
C SER A 28 11.53 5.34 -10.44
N PRO A 29 11.85 4.05 -10.33
CA PRO A 29 11.27 3.03 -11.19
C PRO A 29 9.77 2.90 -10.89
N PRO A 30 8.90 3.07 -11.90
CA PRO A 30 7.46 3.05 -11.66
C PRO A 30 6.99 1.61 -11.38
N PRO A 31 6.15 1.40 -10.35
CA PRO A 31 5.40 0.16 -10.23
C PRO A 31 4.25 0.12 -11.25
N PHE A 32 3.81 -1.08 -11.60
CA PHE A 32 2.65 -1.29 -12.47
C PHE A 32 1.55 -2.05 -11.74
N HIS A 33 0.30 -1.67 -12.00
CA HIS A 33 -0.87 -2.31 -11.39
C HIS A 33 -1.94 -2.56 -12.45
N ALA A 34 -2.41 -3.80 -12.53
CA ALA A 34 -3.58 -4.20 -13.31
C ALA A 34 -4.68 -4.66 -12.36
N GLN A 35 -5.83 -3.99 -12.42
CA GLN A 35 -6.98 -4.27 -11.57
C GLN A 35 -8.18 -4.74 -12.39
N PHE A 36 -8.85 -5.77 -11.90
CA PHE A 36 -10.10 -6.27 -12.46
C PHE A 36 -11.16 -6.28 -11.35
N VAL A 37 -12.32 -5.70 -11.64
CA VAL A 37 -13.42 -5.58 -10.67
C VAL A 37 -14.68 -6.15 -11.30
N GLU A 38 -15.32 -7.06 -10.56
CA GLU A 38 -16.61 -7.64 -10.91
C GLU A 38 -17.68 -6.93 -10.08
N ILE A 39 -18.69 -6.37 -10.76
CA ILE A 39 -19.77 -5.60 -10.14
C ILE A 39 -21.14 -6.14 -10.53
N ALA A 40 -22.07 -6.06 -9.60
CA ALA A 40 -23.50 -6.20 -9.84
C ALA A 40 -24.16 -4.82 -9.74
N VAL A 41 -25.10 -4.55 -10.65
CA VAL A 41 -25.87 -3.31 -10.65
C VAL A 41 -27.35 -3.65 -10.59
N ASP A 42 -28.04 -3.16 -9.58
CA ASP A 42 -29.49 -3.16 -9.56
C ASP A 42 -30.01 -2.10 -10.55
N CYS A 43 -30.68 -2.56 -11.61
CA CYS A 43 -31.17 -1.68 -12.67
C CYS A 43 -32.38 -0.81 -12.26
N GLU A 44 -33.08 -1.15 -11.18
CA GLU A 44 -34.21 -0.36 -10.68
C GLU A 44 -33.73 0.77 -9.76
N THR A 45 -32.76 0.48 -8.88
CA THR A 45 -32.27 1.43 -7.87
C THR A 45 -30.98 2.14 -8.26
N GLY A 46 -30.23 1.59 -9.22
CA GLY A 46 -28.88 2.04 -9.57
C GLY A 46 -27.81 1.63 -8.55
N GLN A 47 -28.16 0.82 -7.54
CA GLN A 47 -27.21 0.39 -6.52
C GLN A 47 -26.13 -0.50 -7.12
N ILE A 48 -24.87 -0.16 -6.86
CA ILE A 48 -23.70 -0.93 -7.29
C ILE A 48 -23.20 -1.75 -6.11
N ARG A 49 -22.99 -3.05 -6.32
CA ARG A 49 -22.29 -3.92 -5.39
C ARG A 49 -21.03 -4.47 -6.04
N VAL A 50 -19.90 -4.35 -5.37
CA VAL A 50 -18.65 -4.96 -5.81
C VAL A 50 -18.61 -6.39 -5.29
N GLU A 51 -18.54 -7.36 -6.19
CA GLU A 51 -18.56 -8.79 -5.83
C GLU A 51 -17.14 -9.30 -5.58
N ARG A 52 -16.21 -8.93 -6.48
CA ARG A 52 -14.83 -9.42 -6.46
C ARG A 52 -13.86 -8.40 -7.04
N SER A 53 -12.66 -8.33 -6.46
CA SER A 53 -11.55 -7.55 -6.98
C SER A 53 -10.30 -8.42 -7.10
N VAL A 54 -9.66 -8.39 -8.26
CA VAL A 54 -8.37 -9.04 -8.51
C VAL A 54 -7.35 -7.95 -8.83
N ASN A 55 -6.27 -7.91 -8.04
CA ASN A 55 -5.25 -6.89 -8.08
C ASN A 55 -3.90 -7.54 -8.39
N VAL A 56 -3.31 -7.22 -9.54
CA VAL A 56 -2.01 -7.74 -9.97
C VAL A 56 -1.02 -6.60 -9.98
N ILE A 57 -0.05 -6.63 -9.06
CA ILE A 57 0.88 -5.53 -8.84
C ILE A 57 2.32 -5.99 -9.05
N GLU A 58 3.05 -5.25 -9.86
CA GLU A 58 4.51 -5.35 -10.00
C GLU A 58 5.15 -4.27 -9.12
N LEU A 59 5.92 -4.70 -8.13
CA LEU A 59 6.45 -3.84 -7.05
C LEU A 59 7.95 -4.06 -6.82
N GLY A 60 8.65 -4.58 -7.80
CA GLY A 60 9.99 -5.08 -7.60
C GLY A 60 9.99 -6.34 -6.72
N ARG A 61 11.01 -6.49 -5.89
CA ARG A 61 11.06 -7.53 -4.85
C ARG A 61 10.19 -7.17 -3.63
N ALA A 62 9.31 -8.08 -3.24
CA ALA A 62 8.51 -7.95 -2.03
C ALA A 62 9.36 -8.27 -0.78
N ILE A 63 9.77 -7.24 -0.04
CA ILE A 63 10.51 -7.40 1.22
C ILE A 63 9.67 -8.15 2.26
N ASN A 64 8.38 -7.78 2.37
CA ASN A 64 7.40 -8.47 3.18
C ASN A 64 6.10 -8.64 2.37
N PRO A 65 5.90 -9.83 1.75
CA PRO A 65 4.73 -10.09 0.90
C PRO A 65 3.38 -9.88 1.61
N GLN A 66 3.28 -10.23 2.89
CA GLN A 66 2.04 -10.09 3.65
C GLN A 66 1.67 -8.62 3.88
N LEU A 67 2.65 -7.80 4.26
CA LEU A 67 2.42 -6.36 4.42
C LEU A 67 2.18 -5.67 3.07
N ALA A 68 2.86 -6.10 2.02
CA ALA A 68 2.62 -5.60 0.66
C ALA A 68 1.19 -5.89 0.21
N SER A 69 0.68 -7.11 0.42
CA SER A 69 -0.73 -7.44 0.14
C SER A 69 -1.68 -6.55 0.93
N GLY A 70 -1.42 -6.34 2.23
CA GLY A 70 -2.24 -5.49 3.07
C GLY A 70 -2.29 -4.02 2.61
N GLN A 71 -1.19 -3.49 2.04
CA GLN A 71 -1.19 -2.15 1.44
C GLN A 71 -2.07 -2.08 0.20
N VAL A 72 -2.01 -3.10 -0.67
CA VAL A 72 -2.88 -3.19 -1.87
C VAL A 72 -4.35 -3.23 -1.44
N GLU A 73 -4.69 -4.10 -0.49
CA GLU A 73 -6.06 -4.25 0.02
C GLU A 73 -6.58 -2.94 0.65
N GLY A 74 -5.74 -2.25 1.43
CA GLY A 74 -6.09 -0.94 1.99
C GLY A 74 -6.28 0.15 0.93
N ALA A 75 -5.44 0.16 -0.10
CA ALA A 75 -5.59 1.06 -1.24
C ALA A 75 -6.90 0.80 -2.00
N ILE A 76 -7.29 -0.47 -2.18
CA ILE A 76 -8.56 -0.82 -2.81
C ILE A 76 -9.74 -0.37 -1.94
N ALA A 77 -9.69 -0.56 -0.62
CA ALA A 77 -10.73 -0.07 0.28
C ALA A 77 -10.95 1.45 0.14
N MET A 78 -9.87 2.23 0.14
CA MET A 78 -9.94 3.69 -0.06
C MET A 78 -10.46 4.06 -1.46
N GLY A 79 -10.00 3.35 -2.50
CA GLY A 79 -10.43 3.59 -3.88
C GLY A 79 -11.91 3.29 -4.10
N LEU A 80 -12.44 2.21 -3.50
CA LEU A 80 -13.86 1.87 -3.55
C LEU A 80 -14.72 2.89 -2.79
N GLY A 81 -14.26 3.31 -1.61
CA GLY A 81 -14.89 4.39 -0.85
C GLY A 81 -15.03 5.65 -1.69
N PHE A 82 -13.92 6.12 -2.26
CA PHE A 82 -13.90 7.28 -3.16
C PHE A 82 -14.80 7.12 -4.39
N ALA A 83 -14.82 5.95 -5.01
CA ALA A 83 -15.56 5.74 -6.25
C ALA A 83 -17.08 5.61 -6.06
N LEU A 84 -17.54 5.09 -4.91
CA LEU A 84 -18.94 4.66 -4.74
C LEU A 84 -19.69 5.38 -3.62
N SER A 85 -19.01 6.02 -2.68
CA SER A 85 -19.64 6.42 -1.41
C SER A 85 -19.18 7.78 -0.88
N GLU A 86 -17.89 8.07 -0.93
CA GLU A 86 -17.29 9.24 -0.30
C GLU A 86 -17.43 10.49 -1.17
N GLU A 87 -18.02 11.54 -0.61
CA GLU A 87 -18.14 12.85 -1.25
C GLU A 87 -18.01 13.94 -0.18
N LEU A 88 -17.13 14.92 -0.38
CA LEU A 88 -17.04 16.09 0.50
C LEU A 88 -17.97 17.19 -0.01
N LEU A 89 -19.03 17.47 0.73
CA LEU A 89 -20.02 18.47 0.35
C LEU A 89 -19.67 19.82 0.97
N LEU A 90 -19.51 20.85 0.14
CA LEU A 90 -19.29 22.23 0.56
C LEU A 90 -20.54 23.07 0.27
N ASP A 91 -20.87 24.02 1.15
CA ASP A 91 -21.87 25.04 0.88
C ASP A 91 -21.28 26.24 0.10
N GLU A 92 -22.13 27.21 -0.23
CA GLU A 92 -21.74 28.44 -0.96
C GLU A 92 -20.77 29.35 -0.20
N HIS A 93 -20.55 29.09 1.09
CA HIS A 93 -19.61 29.80 1.95
C HIS A 93 -18.34 28.98 2.23
N GLY A 94 -18.21 27.79 1.64
CA GLY A 94 -17.07 26.88 1.80
C GLY A 94 -17.10 26.06 3.09
N GLN A 95 -18.24 25.98 3.80
CA GLN A 95 -18.38 25.14 4.98
C GLN A 95 -18.72 23.70 4.60
N VAL A 96 -18.15 22.75 5.34
CA VAL A 96 -18.41 21.32 5.15
C VAL A 96 -19.82 20.98 5.65
N ARG A 97 -20.65 20.44 4.76
CA ARG A 97 -22.04 20.07 5.06
C ARG A 97 -22.18 18.69 5.68
N ASN A 98 -21.23 17.80 5.46
CA ASN A 98 -21.21 16.43 5.99
C ASN A 98 -19.95 16.15 6.84
N PRO A 99 -19.71 16.88 7.95
CA PRO A 99 -18.47 16.78 8.72
C PRO A 99 -18.36 15.50 9.57
N ALA A 100 -19.40 14.67 9.61
CA ALA A 100 -19.48 13.46 10.43
C ALA A 100 -19.67 12.21 9.57
N PHE A 101 -19.14 11.06 10.02
CA PHE A 101 -19.23 9.78 9.30
C PHE A 101 -20.65 9.21 9.18
N VAL A 102 -21.63 9.79 9.87
CA VAL A 102 -23.03 9.48 9.62
C VAL A 102 -23.46 9.95 8.22
N ASP A 103 -22.89 11.03 7.71
CA ASP A 103 -23.22 11.62 6.41
C ASP A 103 -22.09 11.44 5.39
N TYR A 104 -20.82 11.44 5.83
CA TYR A 104 -19.67 11.05 5.02
C TYR A 104 -19.47 9.54 5.12
N LYS A 105 -20.04 8.80 4.17
CA LYS A 105 -20.10 7.34 4.21
C LYS A 105 -18.76 6.72 3.80
N VAL A 106 -17.98 6.30 4.78
CA VAL A 106 -16.75 5.52 4.57
C VAL A 106 -17.09 4.05 4.38
N PHE A 107 -16.38 3.36 3.49
CA PHE A 107 -16.49 1.92 3.31
C PHE A 107 -16.18 1.16 4.60
N SER A 108 -17.08 0.28 5.01
CA SER A 108 -16.91 -0.60 6.16
C SER A 108 -16.36 -1.96 5.75
N CYS A 109 -16.03 -2.80 6.72
CA CYS A 109 -15.62 -4.19 6.45
C CYS A 109 -16.72 -5.03 5.78
N LEU A 110 -18.00 -4.65 5.89
CA LEU A 110 -19.11 -5.33 5.24
C LEU A 110 -19.30 -4.92 3.78
N ASP A 111 -18.73 -3.78 3.39
CA ASP A 111 -18.78 -3.27 2.02
C ASP A 111 -17.62 -3.81 1.18
N MET A 112 -16.62 -4.43 1.82
CA MET A 112 -15.44 -4.96 1.15
C MET A 112 -15.76 -6.22 0.33
N PRO A 113 -15.36 -6.26 -0.95
CA PRO A 113 -15.55 -7.45 -1.79
C PRO A 113 -14.55 -8.56 -1.42
N ALA A 114 -14.76 -9.75 -1.99
CA ALA A 114 -13.70 -10.76 -2.00
C ALA A 114 -12.50 -10.24 -2.82
N MET A 115 -11.32 -10.17 -2.21
CA MET A 115 -10.11 -9.66 -2.85
C MET A 115 -9.10 -10.78 -3.12
N THR A 116 -8.41 -10.68 -4.25
CA THR A 116 -7.24 -11.50 -4.57
C THR A 116 -6.10 -10.57 -4.97
N THR A 117 -4.99 -10.65 -4.25
CA THR A 117 -3.78 -9.87 -4.54
C THR A 117 -2.69 -10.80 -5.07
N ILE A 118 -2.16 -10.47 -6.24
CA ILE A 118 -1.08 -11.20 -6.91
C ILE A 118 0.12 -10.26 -7.00
N LEU A 119 1.19 -10.60 -6.29
CA LEU A 119 2.44 -9.86 -6.34
C LEU A 119 3.31 -10.45 -7.45
N VAL A 120 3.66 -9.62 -8.42
CA VAL A 120 4.59 -9.93 -9.50
C VAL A 120 5.94 -9.36 -9.11
N GLU A 121 6.89 -10.23 -8.80
CA GLU A 121 8.23 -9.81 -8.46
C GLU A 121 9.10 -9.71 -9.72
N ASP A 122 9.60 -8.51 -10.00
CA ASP A 122 10.64 -8.26 -10.99
C ASP A 122 11.84 -7.61 -10.29
N HIS A 123 13.07 -7.95 -10.65
CA HIS A 123 14.23 -7.39 -9.93
C HIS A 123 14.53 -5.98 -10.43
N GLU A 124 14.38 -4.97 -9.57
CA GLU A 124 14.71 -3.58 -9.90
C GLU A 124 16.17 -3.23 -9.56
N PRO A 125 17.07 -3.00 -10.54
CA PRO A 125 18.47 -2.73 -10.26
C PRO A 125 18.72 -1.44 -9.46
N THR A 126 17.83 -0.45 -9.56
CA THR A 126 18.00 0.84 -8.90
C THR A 126 17.50 0.83 -7.45
N GLY A 127 16.65 -0.15 -7.09
CA GLY A 127 16.03 -0.27 -5.78
C GLY A 127 16.88 -1.04 -4.75
N PRO A 128 16.81 -0.67 -3.46
CA PRO A 128 17.47 -1.45 -2.41
C PRO A 128 16.93 -2.87 -2.39
N PHE A 129 17.83 -3.86 -2.44
CA PHE A 129 17.48 -5.29 -2.51
C PHE A 129 16.61 -5.70 -3.71
N GLY A 130 16.47 -4.84 -4.72
CA GLY A 130 15.59 -5.08 -5.87
C GLY A 130 14.15 -4.60 -5.70
N ALA A 131 13.82 -3.88 -4.61
CA ALA A 131 12.46 -3.44 -4.29
C ALA A 131 12.08 -2.13 -4.99
N LYS A 132 10.79 -2.00 -5.37
CA LYS A 132 10.16 -0.75 -5.81
C LYS A 132 9.17 -0.28 -4.75
N SER A 133 8.80 0.99 -4.81
CA SER A 133 7.77 1.62 -3.97
C SER A 133 6.51 1.87 -4.77
#